data_AF-A0A9W6WEV6-F1
#
_entry.id   AF-A0A9W6WEV6-F1
#
_cell.length_a   1.000
_cell.length_b   1.000
_cell.length_c   1.000
_cell.angle_alpha   90.00
_cell.angle_beta   90.00
_cell.angle_gamma   90.00
#
_symmetry.space_group_name_H-M   'P 1'
#
loop_
_entity.id
_entity.type
_entity.pdbx_description
1 polymer ?
#
loop_
_entity_poly.entity_id
_entity_poly.type
_entity_poly.pdbx_seq_one_letter_code
_entity_poly.pdbx_strand_id
1 'polypeptide(L)'
;MSREAPIKSEKDFTDILDKELPEIAKISENGYKQGLEKLLALEKQTRQSSDLPSSKRLMVAIVDLLVSNKDWQLLNEQMLLLSKKHGQLKASVQTMIEEIVSKLDQISEEETKIEVIETIRTITENKIYVEIERARVTKIYSDILLKNGDLDKATDILCELKVETYDFIKKTFSENIRSVSRS
;
A
#
# COMPACT_ATOMS: atom_id res chain seq x y z
N MET A 1 24.20 1.49 -13.74
CA MET A 1 23.99 0.12 -13.23
C MET A 1 24.64 0.03 -11.86
N SER A 2 23.86 0.25 -10.79
CA SER A 2 24.33 0.05 -9.42
C SER A 2 23.73 -1.25 -8.93
N ARG A 3 24.59 -2.25 -8.70
CA ARG A 3 24.23 -3.52 -8.09
C ARG A 3 23.63 -3.23 -6.72
N GLU A 4 22.33 -3.46 -6.55
CA GLU A 4 21.73 -3.63 -5.23
C GLU A 4 22.33 -4.89 -4.62
N ALA A 5 23.41 -4.73 -3.85
CA ALA A 5 23.88 -5.78 -2.96
C ALA A 5 22.74 -6.10 -1.99
N PRO A 6 22.42 -7.39 -1.74
CA PRO A 6 21.40 -7.73 -0.76
C PRO A 6 21.87 -7.22 0.59
N ILE A 7 21.17 -6.22 1.13
CA ILE A 7 21.32 -5.79 2.51
C ILE A 7 20.97 -7.02 3.35
N LYS A 8 21.99 -7.68 3.89
CA LYS A 8 21.85 -8.84 4.76
C LYS A 8 21.09 -8.35 5.99
N SER A 9 19.86 -8.84 6.19
CA SER A 9 19.11 -8.57 7.41
C SER A 9 19.97 -8.99 8.60
N GLU A 10 20.32 -8.06 9.49
CA GLU A 10 21.17 -8.36 10.65
C GLU A 10 20.39 -9.09 11.76
N LYS A 11 19.05 -9.05 11.72
CA LYS A 11 18.14 -9.75 12.63
C LYS A 11 16.85 -10.13 11.90
N ASP A 12 16.50 -11.42 11.95
CA ASP A 12 15.22 -11.91 11.48
C ASP A 12 14.18 -11.70 12.58
N PHE A 13 13.17 -10.86 12.32
CA PHE A 13 12.09 -10.58 13.29
C PHE A 13 10.90 -11.52 13.13
N THR A 14 10.98 -12.49 12.22
CA THR A 14 9.85 -13.39 11.90
C THR A 14 9.35 -14.15 13.12
N ASP A 15 10.26 -14.71 13.93
CA ASP A 15 9.89 -15.48 15.14
C ASP A 15 9.29 -14.60 16.25
N ILE A 16 9.67 -13.32 16.29
CA ILE A 16 9.14 -12.35 17.26
C ILE A 16 7.74 -11.93 16.81
N LEU A 17 7.55 -11.66 15.51
CA LEU A 17 6.27 -11.29 14.94
C LEU A 17 5.24 -12.42 15.06
N ASP A 18 5.64 -13.67 14.85
CA ASP A 18 4.73 -14.80 14.96
C ASP A 18 4.19 -14.99 16.39
N LYS A 19 4.89 -14.47 17.41
CA LYS A 19 4.44 -14.44 18.82
C LYS A 19 3.71 -13.15 19.17
N GLU A 20 4.21 -12.00 18.74
CA GLU A 20 3.67 -10.69 19.11
C GLU A 20 2.39 -10.35 18.33
N LEU A 21 2.26 -10.73 17.05
CA LEU A 21 1.05 -10.47 16.26
C LEU A 21 -0.23 -11.05 16.89
N PRO A 22 -0.27 -12.32 17.35
CA PRO A 22 -1.45 -12.84 18.03
C PRO A 22 -1.67 -12.22 19.43
N GLU A 23 -0.63 -11.79 20.13
CA GLU A 23 -0.79 -11.05 21.40
C GLU A 23 -1.36 -9.65 21.17
N ILE A 24 -0.88 -8.96 20.14
CA ILE A 24 -1.38 -7.66 19.72
C ILE A 24 -2.83 -7.77 19.23
N ALA A 25 -3.19 -8.86 18.53
CA ALA A 25 -4.57 -9.13 18.16
C ALA A 25 -5.47 -9.22 19.41
N LYS A 26 -5.05 -9.94 20.45
CA LYS A 26 -5.79 -10.00 21.73
C LYS A 26 -5.87 -8.65 22.45
N ILE A 27 -4.82 -7.84 22.40
CA ILE A 27 -4.82 -6.49 22.98
C ILE A 27 -5.74 -5.57 22.19
N SER A 28 -5.81 -5.75 20.87
CA SER A 28 -6.66 -4.95 20.00
C SER A 28 -8.16 -5.18 20.23
N GLU A 29 -8.56 -6.33 20.81
CA GLU A 29 -9.93 -6.58 21.27
C GLU A 29 -10.34 -5.65 22.43
N ASN A 30 -9.41 -5.31 23.32
CA ASN A 30 -9.66 -4.40 24.44
C ASN A 30 -9.44 -2.92 24.07
N GLY A 31 -8.75 -2.65 22.96
CA GLY A 31 -8.50 -1.30 22.47
C GLY A 31 -7.58 -1.28 21.25
N TYR A 32 -8.17 -1.18 20.06
CA TYR A 32 -7.44 -1.22 18.78
C TYR A 32 -6.31 -0.18 18.66
N LYS A 33 -6.46 0.99 19.29
CA LYS A 33 -5.44 2.06 19.33
C LYS A 33 -4.16 1.64 20.06
N GLN A 34 -4.27 0.88 21.15
CA GLN A 34 -3.10 0.36 21.88
C GLN A 34 -2.38 -0.71 21.07
N GLY A 35 -3.15 -1.55 20.36
CA GLY A 35 -2.60 -2.51 19.39
C GLY A 35 -1.84 -1.81 18.27
N LEU A 36 -2.40 -0.73 17.72
CA LEU A 36 -1.76 0.08 16.68
C LEU A 36 -0.43 0.69 17.15
N GLU A 37 -0.37 1.26 18.35
CA GLU A 37 0.88 1.81 18.90
C GLU A 37 1.99 0.76 19.01
N LYS A 38 1.63 -0.47 19.45
CA LYS A 38 2.57 -1.59 19.49
C LYS A 38 3.04 -2.00 18.08
N LEU A 39 2.13 -2.08 17.11
CA LEU A 39 2.49 -2.38 15.71
C LEU A 39 3.42 -1.31 15.13
N LEU A 40 3.18 -0.03 15.40
CA LEU A 40 4.03 1.07 14.95
C LEU A 40 5.41 1.04 15.63
N ALA A 41 5.48 0.63 16.90
CA ALA A 41 6.76 0.44 17.58
C ALA A 41 7.58 -0.70 16.97
N LEU A 42 6.93 -1.82 16.62
CA LEU A 42 7.56 -2.94 15.91
C LEU A 42 7.98 -2.55 14.49
N GLU A 43 7.13 -1.83 13.76
CA GLU A 43 7.45 -1.28 12.43
C GLU A 43 8.73 -0.45 12.46
N LYS A 44 8.88 0.40 13.48
CA LYS A 44 10.09 1.21 13.64
C LYS A 44 11.34 0.33 13.80
N GLN A 45 11.25 -0.77 14.55
CA GLN A 45 12.37 -1.70 14.77
C GLN A 45 12.70 -2.52 13.52
N THR A 46 11.69 -3.04 12.81
CA THR A 46 11.90 -3.81 11.58
C THR A 46 12.42 -2.93 10.46
N ARG A 47 11.97 -1.66 10.39
CA ARG A 47 12.50 -0.66 9.45
C ARG A 47 13.98 -0.36 9.71
N GLN A 48 14.36 -0.16 10.97
CA GLN A 48 15.78 0.05 11.33
C GLN A 48 16.65 -1.16 10.98
N SER A 49 16.07 -2.36 11.05
CA SER A 49 16.76 -3.61 10.78
C SER A 49 16.72 -4.02 9.29
N SER A 50 16.06 -3.24 8.43
CA SER A 50 15.88 -3.49 7.00
C SER A 50 15.32 -4.88 6.66
N ASP A 51 14.54 -5.48 7.57
CA ASP A 51 13.91 -6.79 7.39
C ASP A 51 12.64 -6.64 6.55
N LEU A 52 12.76 -6.95 5.25
CA LEU A 52 11.68 -6.77 4.28
C LEU A 52 10.49 -7.73 4.53
N PRO A 53 10.68 -9.05 4.70
CA PRO A 53 9.59 -9.98 5.01
C PRO A 53 8.75 -9.53 6.22
N SER A 54 9.42 -9.17 7.32
CA SER A 54 8.76 -8.76 8.56
C SER A 54 8.03 -7.41 8.40
N SER A 55 8.66 -6.46 7.70
CA SER A 55 8.03 -5.16 7.43
C SER A 55 6.76 -5.30 6.59
N LYS A 56 6.75 -6.17 5.56
CA LYS A 56 5.55 -6.45 4.77
C LYS A 56 4.41 -7.01 5.62
N ARG A 57 4.69 -7.98 6.48
CA ARG A 57 3.69 -8.56 7.40
C ARG A 57 3.12 -7.51 8.35
N LEU A 58 3.97 -6.65 8.91
CA LEU A 58 3.54 -5.55 9.78
C LEU A 58 2.64 -4.54 9.05
N MET A 59 2.97 -4.18 7.80
CA MET A 59 2.12 -3.30 7.00
C MET A 59 0.73 -3.89 6.80
N VAL A 60 0.65 -5.17 6.41
CA VAL A 60 -0.63 -5.88 6.25
C VAL A 60 -1.38 -5.91 7.58
N ALA A 61 -0.73 -6.29 8.68
CA ALA A 61 -1.37 -6.33 10.00
C ALA A 61 -1.94 -4.96 10.46
N ILE A 62 -1.23 -3.86 10.17
CA ILE A 62 -1.72 -2.50 10.47
C ILE A 62 -2.98 -2.18 9.65
N VAL A 63 -2.95 -2.48 8.35
CA VAL A 63 -4.11 -2.28 7.46
C VAL A 63 -5.29 -3.13 7.95
N ASP A 64 -5.07 -4.41 8.23
CA ASP A 64 -6.09 -5.36 8.66
C ASP A 64 -6.78 -4.93 9.95
N LEU A 65 -6.00 -4.47 10.92
CA LEU A 65 -6.52 -3.99 12.20
C LEU A 65 -7.43 -2.78 12.00
N LEU A 66 -7.02 -1.80 11.18
CA LEU A 66 -7.79 -0.59 10.93
C LEU A 66 -9.05 -0.86 10.11
N VAL A 67 -8.95 -1.71 9.09
CA VAL A 67 -10.09 -2.15 8.26
C VAL A 67 -11.12 -2.91 9.10
N SER A 68 -10.67 -3.82 9.98
CA SER A 68 -11.55 -4.60 10.87
C SER A 68 -12.33 -3.71 11.83
N ASN A 69 -11.73 -2.59 12.27
CA ASN A 69 -12.38 -1.60 13.14
C ASN A 69 -13.16 -0.52 12.35
N LYS A 70 -13.16 -0.57 11.01
CA LYS A 70 -13.77 0.43 10.10
C LYS A 70 -13.27 1.86 10.32
N ASP A 71 -12.06 2.04 10.85
CA ASP A 71 -11.47 3.36 11.13
C ASP A 71 -10.60 3.81 9.94
N TRP A 72 -11.26 4.25 8.88
CA TRP A 72 -10.63 4.66 7.62
C TRP A 72 -9.91 6.00 7.72
N GLN A 73 -10.37 6.89 8.60
CA GLN A 73 -9.70 8.17 8.85
C GLN A 73 -8.32 7.96 9.44
N LEU A 74 -8.21 7.12 10.47
CA LEU A 74 -6.94 6.78 11.07
C LEU A 74 -6.02 6.05 10.08
N LEU A 75 -6.58 5.20 9.22
CA LEU A 75 -5.82 4.55 8.14
C LEU A 75 -5.20 5.58 7.18
N ASN A 76 -5.96 6.59 6.75
CA ASN A 76 -5.45 7.63 5.86
C ASN A 76 -4.30 8.42 6.51
N GLU A 77 -4.45 8.78 7.78
CA GLU A 77 -3.38 9.44 8.54
C GLU A 77 -2.12 8.58 8.65
N GLN A 78 -2.27 7.31 9.06
CA GLN A 78 -1.13 6.40 9.20
C GLN A 78 -0.44 6.14 7.86
N MET A 79 -1.21 5.97 6.79
CA MET A 79 -0.68 5.78 5.44
C MET A 79 0.14 6.99 4.98
N LEU A 80 -0.38 8.21 5.19
CA LEU A 80 0.34 9.46 4.89
C LEU A 80 1.63 9.56 5.71
N LEU A 81 1.57 9.27 7.02
CA LEU A 81 2.73 9.30 7.90
C LEU A 81 3.80 8.31 7.45
N LEU A 82 3.45 7.03 7.25
CA LEU A 82 4.38 5.97 6.84
C LEU A 82 5.00 6.26 5.48
N SER A 83 4.23 6.84 4.55
CA SER A 83 4.72 7.17 3.21
C SER A 83 5.74 8.32 3.16
N LYS A 84 5.73 9.20 4.18
CA LYS A 84 6.66 10.34 4.32
C LYS A 84 7.91 9.99 5.15
N LYS A 85 7.96 8.84 5.81
CA LYS A 85 9.12 8.45 6.64
C LYS A 85 10.33 8.11 5.75
N HIS A 86 11.42 8.88 5.93
CA HIS A 86 12.73 8.54 5.38
C HIS A 86 13.23 7.23 5.99
N GLY A 87 13.46 6.22 5.15
CA GLY A 87 13.97 4.90 5.57
C GLY A 87 12.98 3.76 5.37
N GLN A 88 11.77 4.03 4.88
CA GLN A 88 10.85 2.94 4.57
C GLN A 88 11.26 2.19 3.31
N LEU A 89 11.19 0.86 3.36
CA LEU A 89 11.48 0.01 2.22
C LEU A 89 10.40 0.16 1.15
N LYS A 90 10.78 0.44 -0.10
CA LYS A 90 9.84 0.64 -1.23
C LYS A 90 8.86 -0.51 -1.40
N ALA A 91 9.36 -1.74 -1.31
CA ALA A 91 8.55 -2.95 -1.43
C ALA A 91 7.57 -3.14 -0.24
N SER A 92 7.85 -2.56 0.93
CA SER A 92 6.91 -2.57 2.07
C SER A 92 5.76 -1.59 1.84
N VAL A 93 6.06 -0.39 1.34
CA VAL A 93 5.03 0.62 0.97
C VAL A 93 4.14 0.09 -0.14
N GLN A 94 4.72 -0.59 -1.13
CA GLN A 94 3.96 -1.18 -2.23
C GLN A 94 2.95 -2.22 -1.72
N THR A 95 3.40 -3.18 -0.89
CA THR A 95 2.51 -4.19 -0.30
C THR A 95 1.41 -3.56 0.57
N MET A 96 1.71 -2.49 1.32
CA MET A 96 0.71 -1.74 2.08
C MET A 96 -0.39 -1.18 1.16
N ILE A 97 -0.01 -0.52 0.07
CA ILE A 97 -0.97 0.07 -0.88
C ILE A 97 -1.78 -1.04 -1.57
N GLU A 98 -1.14 -2.12 -2.00
CA GLU A 98 -1.82 -3.25 -2.65
C GLU A 98 -2.89 -3.88 -1.75
N GLU A 99 -2.59 -4.05 -0.46
CA GLU A 99 -3.56 -4.58 0.52
C GLU A 99 -4.75 -3.62 0.72
N ILE A 100 -4.49 -2.31 0.83
CA ILE A 100 -5.55 -1.30 0.95
C ILE A 100 -6.44 -1.31 -0.29
N VAL A 101 -5.84 -1.32 -1.49
CA VAL A 101 -6.58 -1.35 -2.77
C VAL A 101 -7.45 -2.58 -2.87
N SER A 102 -6.96 -3.74 -2.42
CA SER A 102 -7.73 -5.00 -2.39
C SER A 102 -8.91 -4.95 -1.42
N LYS A 103 -8.84 -4.10 -0.38
CA LYS A 103 -9.90 -3.92 0.63
C LYS A 103 -10.83 -2.75 0.36
N LEU A 104 -10.57 -1.93 -0.67
CA LEU A 104 -11.44 -0.82 -1.07
C LEU A 104 -12.87 -1.27 -1.43
N ASP A 105 -13.05 -2.52 -1.87
CA ASP A 105 -14.39 -3.06 -2.20
C ASP A 105 -15.21 -3.43 -0.97
N GLN A 106 -14.60 -3.50 0.21
CA GLN A 106 -15.31 -3.71 1.48
C GLN A 106 -15.93 -2.42 2.02
N ILE A 107 -15.52 -1.26 1.49
CA ILE A 107 -16.06 0.04 1.88
C ILE A 107 -17.43 0.21 1.25
N SER A 108 -18.48 0.27 2.07
CA SER A 108 -19.86 0.53 1.63
C SER A 108 -20.14 2.01 1.41
N GLU A 109 -19.44 2.90 2.14
CA GLU A 109 -19.59 4.35 2.05
C GLU A 109 -18.76 4.92 0.90
N GLU A 110 -19.44 5.52 -0.08
CA GLU A 110 -18.81 6.02 -1.30
C GLU A 110 -17.89 7.23 -1.03
N GLU A 111 -18.27 8.12 -0.11
CA GLU A 111 -17.46 9.27 0.33
C GLU A 111 -16.12 8.81 0.93
N THR A 112 -16.16 7.87 1.87
CA THR A 112 -14.94 7.32 2.49
C THR A 112 -14.07 6.61 1.46
N LYS A 113 -14.67 5.92 0.48
CA LYS A 113 -13.94 5.27 -0.60
C LYS A 113 -13.17 6.30 -1.44
N ILE A 114 -13.80 7.44 -1.75
CA ILE A 114 -13.16 8.55 -2.48
C ILE A 114 -12.00 9.13 -1.68
N GLU A 115 -12.19 9.42 -0.39
CA GLU A 115 -11.13 9.98 0.47
C GLU A 115 -9.88 9.08 0.53
N VAL A 116 -10.07 7.76 0.67
CA VAL A 116 -8.96 6.81 0.70
C VAL A 116 -8.24 6.79 -0.66
N ILE A 117 -8.99 6.80 -1.77
CA ILE A 117 -8.41 6.83 -3.12
C ILE A 117 -7.60 8.11 -3.35
N GLU A 118 -8.12 9.28 -2.97
CA GLU A 118 -7.40 10.55 -3.09
C GLU A 118 -6.12 10.58 -2.25
N THR A 119 -6.17 9.98 -1.06
CA THR A 119 -4.98 9.82 -0.21
C THR A 119 -3.94 8.93 -0.89
N ILE A 120 -4.34 7.81 -1.49
CA ILE A 120 -3.42 6.94 -2.26
C ILE A 120 -2.84 7.69 -3.46
N ARG A 121 -3.65 8.45 -4.22
CA ARG A 121 -3.17 9.25 -5.36
C ARG A 121 -2.11 10.26 -4.94
N THR A 122 -2.30 10.93 -3.81
CA THR A 122 -1.33 11.88 -3.23
C THR A 122 -0.04 11.18 -2.82
N ILE A 123 -0.14 10.00 -2.21
CA ILE A 123 1.02 9.25 -1.73
C ILE A 123 1.83 8.65 -2.88
N THR A 124 1.17 8.23 -3.94
CA THR A 124 1.78 7.59 -5.12
C THR A 124 2.33 8.60 -6.13
N GLU A 125 2.09 9.90 -5.91
CA GLU A 125 2.64 10.95 -6.77
C GLU A 125 4.19 10.90 -6.78
N ASN A 126 4.77 10.97 -7.97
CA ASN A 126 6.22 10.94 -8.20
C ASN A 126 6.92 9.63 -7.78
N LYS A 127 6.19 8.51 -7.62
CA LYS A 127 6.75 7.21 -7.21
C LYS A 127 6.56 6.12 -8.27
N ILE A 128 7.60 5.89 -9.08
CA ILE A 128 7.61 4.95 -10.20
C ILE A 128 7.25 3.50 -9.80
N TYR A 129 7.56 3.09 -8.58
CA TYR A 129 7.37 1.71 -8.11
C TYR A 129 5.94 1.37 -7.67
N VAL A 130 5.03 2.35 -7.65
CA VAL A 130 3.60 2.20 -7.27
C VAL A 130 2.66 2.73 -8.36
N GLU A 131 3.17 2.89 -9.58
CA GLU A 131 2.44 3.44 -10.72
C GLU A 131 1.32 2.51 -11.20
N ILE A 132 1.48 1.18 -11.05
CA ILE A 132 0.44 0.21 -11.41
C ILE A 132 -0.76 0.35 -10.48
N GLU A 133 -0.49 0.44 -9.18
CA GLU A 133 -1.45 0.60 -8.10
C GLU A 133 -2.16 1.95 -8.24
N ARG A 134 -1.41 3.01 -8.59
CA ARG A 134 -1.97 4.32 -8.95
C ARG A 134 -2.95 4.21 -10.11
N ALA A 135 -2.59 3.55 -11.21
CA ALA A 135 -3.49 3.35 -12.34
C ALA A 135 -4.76 2.58 -11.96
N ARG A 136 -4.64 1.57 -11.08
CA ARG A 136 -5.81 0.82 -10.56
C ARG A 136 -6.75 1.72 -9.77
N VAL A 137 -6.26 2.52 -8.82
CA VAL A 137 -7.13 3.39 -8.01
C VAL A 137 -7.74 4.52 -8.84
N THR A 138 -7.00 5.09 -9.79
CA THR A 138 -7.53 6.10 -10.71
C THR A 138 -8.69 5.55 -11.54
N LYS A 139 -8.59 4.31 -12.02
CA LYS A 139 -9.68 3.65 -12.74
C LYS A 139 -10.91 3.45 -11.85
N ILE A 140 -10.73 2.97 -10.62
CA ILE A 140 -11.84 2.81 -9.68
C ILE A 140 -12.51 4.16 -9.41
N TYR A 141 -11.72 5.23 -9.28
CA TYR A 141 -12.25 6.58 -9.07
C TYR A 141 -13.04 7.10 -10.28
N SER A 142 -12.53 6.91 -11.50
CA SER A 142 -13.27 7.28 -12.71
C SER A 142 -14.58 6.50 -12.81
N ASP A 143 -14.58 5.21 -12.49
CA ASP A 143 -15.79 4.38 -12.52
C ASP A 143 -16.86 4.87 -11.53
N ILE A 144 -16.46 5.37 -10.36
CA ILE A 144 -17.36 6.00 -9.38
C ILE A 144 -17.93 7.31 -9.94
N LEU A 145 -17.09 8.17 -10.51
CA LEU A 145 -17.53 9.45 -11.10
C LEU A 145 -18.48 9.26 -12.29
N LEU A 146 -18.22 8.24 -13.13
CA LEU A 146 -19.10 7.86 -14.23
C LEU A 146 -20.49 7.43 -13.73
N LYS A 147 -20.57 6.68 -12.63
CA LYS A 147 -21.85 6.30 -12.01
C LYS A 147 -22.61 7.51 -11.47
N ASN A 148 -21.88 8.50 -10.96
CA ASN A 148 -22.45 9.75 -10.45
C ASN A 148 -22.83 10.75 -11.55
N GLY A 149 -22.54 10.44 -12.82
CA GLY A 149 -22.85 11.29 -13.97
C GLY A 149 -21.82 12.39 -14.26
N ASP A 150 -20.71 12.42 -13.51
CA ASP A 150 -19.63 13.41 -13.65
C ASP A 150 -18.62 12.99 -14.73
N LEU A 151 -19.05 12.97 -16.00
CA LEU A 151 -18.24 12.54 -17.16
C LEU A 151 -16.97 13.38 -17.36
N ASP A 152 -17.06 14.70 -17.18
CA ASP A 152 -15.94 15.61 -17.38
C ASP A 152 -14.82 15.34 -16.38
N LYS A 153 -15.16 15.25 -15.08
CA LYS A 153 -14.19 14.93 -14.02
C LYS A 153 -13.57 13.55 -14.21
N ALA A 154 -14.38 12.54 -14.59
CA ALA A 154 -13.88 11.20 -14.86
C ALA A 154 -12.84 11.20 -16.00
N THR A 155 -13.09 12.00 -17.04
CA THR A 155 -12.18 12.16 -18.18
C THR A 155 -10.90 12.87 -17.77
N ASP A 156 -11.00 13.96 -17.02
CA ASP A 156 -9.85 14.72 -16.53
C ASP A 156 -8.92 13.85 -15.68
N ILE A 157 -9.48 13.07 -14.75
CA ILE A 157 -8.73 12.18 -13.86
C ILE A 157 -8.00 11.06 -14.64
N LEU A 158 -8.61 10.53 -15.70
CA LEU A 158 -7.97 9.55 -16.57
C LEU A 158 -6.86 10.18 -17.42
N CYS A 159 -7.05 11.42 -17.88
CA CYS A 159 -6.06 12.17 -18.65
C CYS A 159 -4.85 12.62 -17.79
N GLU A 160 -5.05 12.87 -16.50
CA GLU A 160 -3.98 13.20 -15.54
C GLU A 160 -2.99 12.04 -15.32
N LEU A 161 -3.40 10.79 -15.63
CA LEU A 161 -2.50 9.65 -15.58
C LEU A 161 -1.46 9.78 -16.70
N LYS A 162 -0.31 10.38 -16.38
CA LYS A 162 0.76 10.67 -17.35
C LYS A 162 1.16 9.43 -18.16
N VAL A 163 1.34 9.63 -19.47
CA VAL A 163 1.55 8.61 -20.52
C VAL A 163 2.81 7.74 -20.35
N GLU A 164 3.74 8.12 -19.47
CA GLU A 164 5.01 7.39 -19.23
C GLU A 164 4.79 5.98 -18.63
N THR A 165 3.65 5.74 -17.99
CA THR A 165 3.31 4.48 -17.33
C THR A 165 2.90 3.38 -18.34
N TYR A 166 2.30 3.74 -19.47
CA TYR A 166 1.92 2.79 -20.51
C TYR A 166 3.13 2.20 -21.24
N ASP A 167 4.14 3.02 -21.55
CA ASP A 167 5.34 2.54 -22.24
C ASP A 167 6.16 1.59 -21.37
N PHE A 168 6.19 1.81 -20.05
CA PHE A 168 6.87 0.90 -19.11
C PHE A 168 6.11 -0.43 -18.93
N ILE A 169 4.78 -0.39 -18.75
CA ILE A 169 3.94 -1.61 -18.63
C ILE A 169 4.02 -2.44 -19.93
N LYS A 170 3.96 -1.79 -21.09
CA LYS A 170 4.06 -2.46 -22.39
C LYS A 170 5.43 -3.12 -22.58
N LYS A 171 6.50 -2.47 -22.12
CA LYS A 171 7.86 -3.01 -22.19
C LYS A 171 8.03 -4.24 -21.30
N THR A 172 7.59 -4.17 -20.04
CA THR A 172 7.62 -5.29 -19.08
C THR A 172 6.77 -6.47 -19.54
N PHE A 173 5.56 -6.22 -20.07
CA PHE A 173 4.72 -7.28 -20.64
C PHE A 173 5.34 -7.91 -21.89
N SER A 174 5.96 -7.12 -22.77
CA SER A 174 6.61 -7.67 -23.98
C SER A 174 7.86 -8.51 -23.63
N GLU A 175 8.60 -8.12 -22.60
CA GLU A 175 9.77 -8.87 -22.12
C GLU A 175 9.36 -10.19 -21.48
N ASN A 176 8.26 -10.21 -20.73
CA ASN A 176 7.73 -11.43 -20.10
C ASN A 176 7.08 -12.40 -21.12
N ILE A 177 6.50 -11.90 -22.20
CA ILE A 177 6.02 -12.76 -23.31
C ILE A 177 7.20 -13.31 -24.12
N ARG A 178 8.28 -12.54 -24.28
CA ARG A 178 9.51 -12.97 -24.99
C ARG A 178 10.33 -14.01 -24.20
N SER A 179 10.27 -14.02 -22.87
CA SER A 179 10.92 -15.05 -22.04
C SER A 179 10.15 -16.38 -22.09
N VAL A 180 8.82 -16.33 -22.10
CA VAL A 180 7.95 -17.53 -22.21
C VAL A 180 8.00 -18.16 -23.60
N SER A 181 8.26 -17.39 -24.66
CA SER A 181 8.40 -17.90 -26.04
C SER A 181 9.82 -18.37 -26.40
N ARG A 182 10.79 -18.24 -25.49
CA ARG A 182 12.18 -18.74 -25.62
C ARG A 182 12.52 -19.90 -24.68
N SER A 183 11.54 -20.39 -23.93
CA SER A 183 11.62 -21.60 -23.09
C SER A 183 10.91 -22.74 -23.79
#